data_AF-A0A2N1MLW7-F1
#
_entry.id   AF-A0A2N1MLW7-F1
#
_cell.length_a   1.000
_cell.length_b   1.000
_cell.length_c   1.000
_cell.angle_alpha   90.00
_cell.angle_beta   90.00
_cell.angle_gamma   90.00
#
_symmetry.space_group_name_H-M   'P 1'
#
loop_
_entity.id
_entity.type
_entity.pdbx_description
1 polymer ?
#
loop_
_entity_poly.entity_id
_entity_poly.type
_entity_poly.pdbx_seq_one_letter_code
_entity_poly.pdbx_strand_id
1 'polypeptide(L)'
;MVYLRYFIFFYFIILLCYEANSTEVTLRCLVFLEENDTSAQSVSVIKVDDDHHVDKVKWEIKKKWPSLEKYNPDQITLRKMNDKITTKKLITSFYNDKVERGVEMIPVNSISFYFPEGSPMDCENCIDIAVYLRKKRDEL
;
A
#
# COMPACT_ATOMS: atom_id res chain seq x y z
N MET A 1 -29.57 -39.27 -0.10
CA MET A 1 -28.19 -38.89 -0.53
C MET A 1 -28.12 -37.77 -1.57
N VAL A 2 -29.24 -37.14 -1.97
CA VAL A 2 -29.23 -36.05 -2.97
C VAL A 2 -28.97 -34.69 -2.31
N TYR A 3 -29.59 -34.42 -1.15
CA TYR A 3 -29.47 -33.16 -0.41
C TYR A 3 -28.05 -32.83 0.06
N LEU A 4 -27.25 -33.82 0.46
CA LEU A 4 -25.87 -33.60 0.91
C LEU A 4 -24.97 -33.08 -0.22
N ARG A 5 -25.18 -33.57 -1.47
CA ARG A 5 -24.44 -33.08 -2.64
C ARG A 5 -24.81 -31.64 -2.95
N TYR A 6 -26.09 -31.27 -2.92
CA TYR A 6 -26.51 -29.88 -3.11
C TYR A 6 -25.94 -28.95 -2.05
N PHE A 7 -25.86 -29.40 -0.79
CA PHE A 7 -25.28 -28.61 0.30
C PHE A 7 -23.78 -28.34 0.08
N ILE A 8 -23.03 -29.36 -0.37
CA ILE A 8 -21.62 -29.21 -0.70
C ILE A 8 -21.43 -28.26 -1.90
N PHE A 9 -22.22 -28.43 -2.96
CA PHE A 9 -22.16 -27.52 -4.13
C PHE A 9 -22.53 -26.08 -3.75
N PHE A 10 -23.54 -25.88 -2.91
CA PHE A 10 -23.93 -24.55 -2.44
C PHE A 10 -22.85 -23.91 -1.58
N TYR A 11 -22.18 -24.70 -0.72
CA TYR A 11 -21.05 -24.24 0.07
C TYR A 11 -19.85 -23.85 -0.81
N PHE A 12 -19.53 -24.63 -1.85
CA PHE A 12 -18.50 -24.27 -2.83
C PHE A 12 -18.84 -23.00 -3.60
N ILE A 13 -20.11 -22.80 -3.99
CA ILE A 13 -20.54 -21.57 -4.66
C ILE A 13 -20.40 -20.37 -3.71
N ILE A 14 -20.79 -20.49 -2.43
CA ILE A 14 -20.60 -19.42 -1.45
C ILE A 14 -19.11 -19.13 -1.26
N LEU A 15 -18.26 -20.16 -1.16
CA LEU A 15 -16.81 -20.01 -0.99
C LEU A 15 -16.18 -19.27 -2.20
N LEU A 16 -16.57 -19.65 -3.42
CA LEU A 16 -16.11 -19.00 -4.66
C LEU A 16 -16.69 -17.58 -4.83
N CYS A 17 -17.91 -17.33 -4.37
CA CYS A 17 -18.50 -15.99 -4.38
C CYS A 17 -17.89 -15.07 -3.30
N TYR A 18 -17.38 -15.63 -2.20
CA TYR A 18 -16.70 -14.86 -1.16
C TYR A 18 -15.32 -14.39 -1.63
N GLU A 19 -14.60 -15.21 -2.39
CA GLU A 19 -13.36 -14.78 -3.08
C GLU A 19 -13.61 -13.71 -4.16
N ALA A 20 -14.84 -13.58 -4.69
CA ALA A 20 -15.14 -12.66 -5.78
C ALA A 20 -15.52 -11.24 -5.33
N ASN A 21 -15.80 -11.01 -4.04
CA ASN A 21 -16.13 -9.69 -3.51
C ASN A 21 -14.88 -9.00 -2.95
N SER A 22 -13.87 -8.81 -3.81
CA SER A 22 -12.80 -7.85 -3.51
C SER A 22 -13.39 -6.46 -3.37
N THR A 23 -13.00 -5.75 -2.31
CA THR A 23 -13.37 -4.34 -2.12
C THR A 23 -12.24 -3.47 -2.63
N GLU A 24 -12.52 -2.59 -3.59
CA GLU A 24 -11.52 -1.66 -4.11
C GLU A 24 -11.18 -0.58 -3.07
N VAL A 25 -9.90 -0.47 -2.70
CA VAL A 25 -9.37 0.54 -1.79
C VAL A 25 -8.61 1.60 -2.58
N THR A 26 -8.97 2.86 -2.36
CA THR A 26 -8.26 4.01 -2.94
C THR A 26 -7.21 4.51 -1.95
N LEU A 27 -5.93 4.44 -2.33
CA LEU A 27 -4.79 4.78 -1.48
C LEU A 27 -4.02 5.97 -2.05
N ARG A 28 -3.72 6.94 -1.20
CA ARG A 28 -2.85 8.08 -1.51
C ARG A 28 -1.44 7.76 -1.12
N CYS A 29 -0.58 7.68 -2.11
CA CYS A 29 0.83 7.34 -1.95
C CYS A 29 1.70 8.59 -2.09
N LEU A 30 2.67 8.75 -1.20
CA LEU A 30 3.74 9.74 -1.33
C LEU A 30 5.07 9.03 -1.50
N VAL A 31 5.79 9.34 -2.58
CA VAL A 31 7.08 8.70 -2.91
C VAL A 31 8.26 9.56 -2.45
N PHE A 32 9.15 8.95 -1.67
CA PHE A 32 10.42 9.51 -1.23
C PHE A 32 11.58 8.82 -1.97
N LEU A 33 12.16 9.53 -2.93
CA LEU A 33 13.20 8.98 -3.81
C LEU A 33 14.62 9.18 -3.26
N GLU A 34 14.91 10.22 -2.47
CA GLU A 34 16.22 10.47 -1.86
C GLU A 34 16.15 11.56 -0.77
N GLU A 35 17.16 11.61 0.11
CA GLU A 35 17.23 12.45 1.33
C GLU A 35 17.22 13.97 1.08
N ASN A 36 17.41 14.45 -0.16
CA ASN A 36 17.59 15.88 -0.43
C ASN A 36 16.81 16.45 -1.62
N ASP A 37 15.97 15.66 -2.30
CA ASP A 37 15.25 16.13 -3.49
C ASP A 37 13.75 16.29 -3.22
N THR A 38 13.37 17.51 -2.80
CA THR A 38 11.96 17.91 -2.63
C THR A 38 11.22 17.97 -3.97
N SER A 39 11.96 18.08 -5.08
CA SER A 39 11.40 18.18 -6.44
C SER A 39 10.81 16.87 -6.97
N ALA A 40 11.20 15.73 -6.39
CA ALA A 40 10.81 14.40 -6.86
C ALA A 40 9.66 13.78 -6.05
N GLN A 41 9.13 14.51 -5.06
CA GLN A 41 8.03 14.07 -4.21
C GLN A 41 6.70 14.38 -4.89
N SER A 42 6.01 13.31 -5.30
CA SER A 42 4.69 13.42 -5.90
C SER A 42 3.71 12.56 -5.12
N VAL A 43 2.52 13.12 -4.90
CA VAL A 43 1.37 12.37 -4.41
C VAL A 43 0.70 11.77 -5.62
N SER A 44 0.39 10.47 -5.58
CA SER A 44 -0.61 9.94 -6.52
C SER A 44 -1.50 8.93 -5.86
N VAL A 45 -2.67 8.79 -6.47
CA VAL A 45 -3.71 7.91 -6.01
C VAL A 45 -3.60 6.60 -6.77
N ILE A 46 -3.51 5.50 -6.04
CA ILE A 46 -3.66 4.16 -6.59
C ILE A 46 -4.98 3.58 -6.13
N LYS A 47 -5.59 2.76 -6.98
CA LYS A 47 -6.72 1.93 -6.59
C LYS A 47 -6.26 0.50 -6.65
N VAL A 48 -6.50 -0.24 -5.58
CA VAL A 48 -6.06 -1.62 -5.44
C VAL A 48 -7.15 -2.39 -4.72
N ASP A 49 -7.32 -3.64 -5.11
CA ASP A 49 -8.14 -4.60 -4.38
C ASP A 49 -7.58 -4.82 -2.97
N ASP A 50 -8.46 -4.96 -1.97
CA ASP A 50 -8.07 -5.15 -0.58
C ASP A 50 -7.45 -6.53 -0.30
N ASP A 51 -7.79 -7.52 -1.12
CA ASP A 51 -7.22 -8.87 -1.10
C ASP A 51 -5.79 -8.93 -1.67
N HIS A 52 -5.37 -7.91 -2.43
CA HIS A 52 -4.04 -7.89 -3.02
C HIS A 52 -2.94 -7.84 -1.95
N HIS A 53 -1.91 -8.64 -2.17
CA HIS A 53 -0.70 -8.58 -1.38
C HIS A 53 0.10 -7.30 -1.66
N VAL A 54 0.84 -6.86 -0.63
CA VAL A 54 1.68 -5.66 -0.67
C VAL A 54 2.71 -5.71 -1.80
N ASP A 55 3.26 -6.87 -2.15
CA ASP A 55 4.20 -7.03 -3.27
C ASP A 55 3.57 -6.65 -4.63
N LYS A 56 2.33 -7.05 -4.90
CA LYS A 56 1.57 -6.66 -6.07
C LYS A 56 1.31 -5.17 -6.09
N VAL A 57 1.03 -4.57 -4.94
CA VAL A 57 0.87 -3.11 -4.81
C VAL A 57 2.16 -2.36 -5.11
N LYS A 58 3.33 -2.88 -4.70
CA LYS A 58 4.63 -2.29 -5.08
C LYS A 58 4.81 -2.25 -6.59
N TRP A 59 4.39 -3.30 -7.31
CA TRP A 59 4.42 -3.34 -8.76
C TRP A 59 3.49 -2.30 -9.40
N GLU A 60 2.26 -2.14 -8.89
CA GLU A 60 1.33 -1.13 -9.40
C GLU A 60 1.82 0.31 -9.16
N ILE A 61 2.41 0.58 -7.98
CA ILE A 61 3.07 1.86 -7.70
C ILE A 61 4.21 2.10 -8.69
N LYS A 62 5.06 1.09 -8.92
CA LYS A 62 6.18 1.18 -9.87
C LYS A 62 5.72 1.51 -11.29
N LYS A 63 4.60 0.93 -11.76
CA LYS A 63 4.02 1.27 -13.08
C LYS A 63 3.55 2.71 -13.18
N LYS A 64 3.01 3.28 -12.10
CA LYS A 64 2.54 4.68 -12.07
C LYS A 64 3.65 5.71 -11.94
N TRP A 65 4.82 5.32 -11.41
CA TRP A 65 5.95 6.21 -11.19
C TRP A 65 7.17 5.79 -12.02
N PRO A 66 7.44 6.47 -13.15
CA PRO A 66 8.60 6.18 -13.99
C PRO A 66 9.94 6.25 -13.23
N SER A 67 10.04 7.13 -12.23
CA SER A 67 11.23 7.26 -11.38
C SER A 67 11.53 5.98 -10.58
N LEU A 68 10.52 5.15 -10.31
CA LEU A 68 10.67 3.87 -9.63
C LEU A 68 11.05 2.71 -10.56
N GLU A 69 11.00 2.91 -11.89
CA GLU A 69 11.21 1.84 -12.89
C GLU A 69 12.57 1.14 -12.74
N LYS A 70 13.62 1.91 -12.42
CA LYS A 70 15.00 1.42 -12.23
C LYS A 70 15.23 0.59 -10.97
N TYR A 71 14.30 0.61 -10.00
CA TYR A 71 14.48 -0.10 -8.73
C TYR A 71 13.77 -1.46 -8.73
N ASN A 72 14.37 -2.44 -8.06
CA ASN A 72 13.69 -3.71 -7.79
C ASN A 72 12.58 -3.47 -6.72
N PRO A 73 11.37 -4.03 -6.87
CA PRO A 73 10.32 -4.00 -5.84
C PRO A 73 10.81 -4.34 -4.41
N ASP A 74 11.81 -5.20 -4.25
CA ASP A 74 12.38 -5.54 -2.93
C ASP A 74 13.10 -4.36 -2.26
N GLN A 75 13.55 -3.39 -3.06
CA GLN A 75 14.13 -2.15 -2.59
C GLN A 75 13.06 -1.13 -2.21
N ILE A 76 11.80 -1.36 -2.58
CA ILE A 76 10.69 -0.48 -2.27
C ILE A 76 10.06 -0.92 -0.95
N THR A 77 10.04 -0.03 0.03
CA THR A 77 9.40 -0.23 1.33
C THR A 77 8.13 0.61 1.37
N LEU A 78 6.99 -0.04 1.60
CA LEU A 78 5.72 0.64 1.81
C LEU A 78 5.50 0.77 3.31
N ARG A 79 5.06 1.94 3.76
CA ARG A 79 4.66 2.16 5.15
C ARG A 79 3.25 2.72 5.20
N LYS A 80 2.37 2.07 5.94
CA LYS A 80 1.05 2.60 6.30
C LYS A 80 1.27 3.78 7.24
N MET A 81 0.76 4.94 6.88
CA MET A 81 0.81 6.10 7.76
C MET A 81 -0.28 6.05 8.82
N ASN A 82 -0.04 6.73 9.94
CA ASN A 82 -1.10 6.96 10.92
C ASN A 82 -2.19 7.83 10.29
N ASP A 83 -3.42 7.59 10.71
CA ASP A 83 -4.57 8.31 10.20
C ASP A 83 -4.36 9.83 10.34
N LYS A 84 -4.71 10.55 9.27
CA LYS A 84 -4.68 12.02 9.20
C LYS A 84 -3.30 12.67 9.05
N ILE A 85 -2.24 11.95 8.65
CA ILE A 85 -0.98 12.61 8.30
C ILE A 85 -1.13 13.35 6.97
N THR A 86 -0.84 14.66 6.97
CA THR A 86 -0.87 15.46 5.73
C THR A 86 0.46 15.36 5.00
N THR A 87 0.43 15.53 3.68
CA THR A 87 1.65 15.61 2.84
C THR A 87 2.69 16.57 3.42
N LYS A 88 2.28 17.79 3.80
CA LYS A 88 3.17 18.79 4.39
C LYS A 88 3.83 18.30 5.67
N LYS A 89 3.07 17.67 6.57
CA LYS A 89 3.57 17.16 7.84
C LYS A 89 4.56 16.02 7.62
N LEU A 90 4.22 15.08 6.75
CA LEU A 90 5.06 13.93 6.43
C LEU A 90 6.39 14.37 5.79
N ILE A 91 6.35 15.28 4.81
CA ILE A 91 7.56 15.88 4.21
C ILE A 91 8.41 16.58 5.27
N THR A 92 7.78 17.44 6.09
CA THR A 92 8.49 18.17 7.15
C THR A 92 9.13 17.22 8.16
N SER A 93 8.47 16.11 8.50
CA SER A 93 8.98 15.10 9.43
C SER A 93 10.20 14.36 8.85
N PHE A 94 10.14 14.01 7.57
CA PHE A 94 11.20 13.30 6.85
C PHE A 94 12.52 14.08 6.84
N TYR A 95 12.47 15.39 6.58
CA TYR A 95 13.67 16.24 6.52
C TYR A 95 14.20 16.69 7.88
N ASN A 96 13.36 16.72 8.92
CA ASN A 96 13.77 17.14 10.26
C ASN A 96 14.24 15.97 11.15
N ASP A 97 14.51 14.79 10.57
CA ASP A 97 14.82 13.54 11.28
C ASP A 97 13.76 13.17 12.36
N LYS A 98 12.57 13.73 12.25
CA LYS A 98 11.44 13.42 13.13
C LYS A 98 10.76 12.18 12.57
N VAL A 99 11.05 11.07 13.22
CA VAL A 99 10.65 9.70 12.85
C VAL A 99 9.13 9.51 13.04
N GLU A 100 8.30 10.16 12.23
CA GLU A 100 6.94 9.66 11.94
C GLU A 100 7.07 8.53 10.92
N ARG A 101 7.65 7.41 11.37
CA ARG A 101 7.76 6.19 10.58
C ARG A 101 6.51 5.39 10.86
N GLY A 102 5.50 5.51 10.00
CA GLY A 102 4.33 4.64 10.05
C GLY A 102 4.70 3.14 9.99
N VAL A 103 3.68 2.28 10.01
CA VAL A 103 3.86 0.83 10.10
C VAL A 103 4.37 0.27 8.77
N GLU A 104 5.50 -0.43 8.80
CA GLU A 104 6.04 -1.09 7.61
C GLU A 104 5.14 -2.22 7.14
N MET A 105 4.83 -2.21 5.83
CA MET A 105 3.93 -3.17 5.21
C MET A 105 4.73 -4.38 4.70
N ILE A 106 4.45 -5.53 5.28
CA ILE A 106 5.05 -6.82 4.93
C ILE A 106 4.54 -7.28 3.56
N PRO A 107 5.42 -7.70 2.62
CA PRO A 107 5.05 -8.06 1.24
C PRO A 107 3.94 -9.10 1.10
N VAL A 108 3.88 -10.09 2.00
CA VAL A 108 2.92 -11.21 1.92
C VAL A 108 1.55 -10.90 2.52
N ASN A 109 1.41 -9.77 3.22
CA ASN A 109 0.13 -9.40 3.81
C ASN A 109 -0.76 -8.75 2.75
N SER A 110 -2.07 -8.98 2.85
CA SER A 110 -3.07 -8.27 2.04
C SER A 110 -3.17 -6.80 2.44
N ILE A 111 -3.76 -5.96 1.57
CA ILE A 111 -4.05 -4.56 1.88
C ILE A 111 -5.09 -4.43 2.99
N SER A 112 -6.08 -5.33 3.04
CA SER A 112 -7.09 -5.40 4.11
C SER A 112 -6.50 -5.57 5.51
N PHE A 113 -5.30 -6.15 5.65
CA PHE A 113 -4.60 -6.21 6.94
C PHE A 113 -4.26 -4.81 7.48
N TYR A 114 -3.94 -3.87 6.58
CA TYR A 114 -3.54 -2.51 6.94
C TYR A 114 -4.72 -1.54 6.89
N PHE A 115 -5.68 -1.78 6.00
CA PHE A 115 -6.84 -0.92 5.74
C PHE A 115 -8.15 -1.75 5.80
N PRO A 116 -8.52 -2.31 6.97
CA PRO A 116 -9.66 -3.22 7.08
C PRO A 116 -11.00 -2.54 6.78
N GLU A 117 -11.10 -1.24 6.99
CA GLU A 117 -12.27 -0.41 6.70
C GLU A 117 -12.06 0.45 5.43
N GLY A 118 -10.99 0.19 4.67
CA GLY A 118 -10.55 1.02 3.55
C GLY A 118 -9.70 2.22 3.98
N SER A 119 -9.52 3.17 3.06
CA SER A 119 -8.76 4.41 3.30
C SER A 119 -9.67 5.47 3.95
N PRO A 120 -9.21 6.17 5.01
CA PRO A 120 -9.94 7.28 5.59
C PRO A 120 -9.99 8.45 4.60
N MET A 121 -11.09 8.53 3.83
CA MET A 121 -11.32 9.56 2.81
C MET A 121 -11.58 10.95 3.40
N ASP A 122 -11.86 11.06 4.70
CA ASP A 122 -12.31 12.28 5.38
C ASP A 122 -11.24 13.38 5.56
N CYS A 123 -10.04 13.19 5.00
CA CYS A 123 -8.96 14.16 5.09
C CYS A 123 -8.44 14.56 3.71
N GLU A 124 -8.65 15.82 3.32
CA GLU A 124 -8.04 16.39 2.12
C GLU A 124 -6.51 16.51 2.30
N ASN A 125 -5.73 16.01 1.33
CA ASN A 125 -4.26 15.98 1.35
C ASN A 125 -3.60 15.04 2.39
N CYS A 126 -4.34 14.06 2.90
CA CYS A 126 -3.74 13.01 3.71
C CYS A 126 -3.02 11.94 2.87
N ILE A 127 -1.99 11.34 3.47
CA ILE A 127 -1.22 10.25 2.87
C ILE A 127 -1.56 8.96 3.60
N ASP A 128 -1.93 7.94 2.84
CA ASP A 128 -2.27 6.63 3.39
C ASP A 128 -1.03 5.73 3.42
N ILE A 129 -0.19 5.83 2.38
CA ILE A 129 1.06 5.07 2.26
C ILE A 129 2.23 5.99 1.92
N ALA A 130 3.32 5.88 2.68
CA ALA A 130 4.60 6.43 2.27
C ALA A 130 5.45 5.34 1.60
N VAL A 131 6.04 5.68 0.45
CA VAL A 131 6.89 4.81 -0.35
C VAL A 131 8.34 5.26 -0.16
N TYR A 132 9.17 4.38 0.37
CA TYR A 132 10.58 4.64 0.60
C TYR A 132 11.45 3.68 -0.21
N LEU A 133 12.61 4.16 -0.63
CA LEU A 133 13.66 3.30 -1.14
C LEU A 133 14.56 2.87 0.01
N ARG A 134 14.70 1.56 0.20
CA ARG A 134 15.68 0.99 1.12
C ARG A 134 17.05 1.23 0.51
N LYS A 135 17.92 2.02 1.18
CA LYS A 135 19.35 2.06 0.83
C LYS A 135 19.87 0.62 0.85
N LYS A 136 20.55 0.19 -0.22
CA LYS A 136 21.46 -0.96 -0.12
C LYS A 136 22.38 -0.61 1.05
N ARG A 137 22.32 -1.36 2.15
CA ARG A 137 23.46 -1.40 3.04
C ARG A 137 24.54 -2.04 2.19
N ASP A 138 25.51 -1.24 1.78
CA ASP A 138 26.77 -1.81 1.34
C ASP A 138 27.23 -2.68 2.51
N GLU A 139 27.20 -3.99 2.28
CA GLU A 139 27.79 -4.97 3.18
C GLU A 139 29.29 -4.65 3.21
N LEU A 140 29.69 -3.93 4.26
CA LEU A 140 31.06 -3.62 4.64
C LEU A 140 31.62 -4.78 5.47
#